data_AF-A0A534WCK7-F1
#
_entry.id   AF-A0A534WCK7-F1
#
_cell.length_a   1.000
_cell.length_b   1.000
_cell.length_c   1.000
_cell.angle_alpha   90.00
_cell.angle_beta   90.00
_cell.angle_gamma   90.00
#
_symmetry.space_group_name_H-M   'P 1'
#
loop_
_entity.id
_entity.type
_entity.pdbx_description
1 polymer ?
#
loop_
_entity_poly.entity_id
_entity_poly.type
_entity_poly.pdbx_seq_one_letter_code
_entity_poly.pdbx_strand_id
1 'polypeptide(L)'
;MSSDAKAVPTVDTDILANFVCLRETGQFCQVPKLALTPFVQALPLPPDADQVVRVSVLSPPVDPNDNCKAENPPPGDPHGGCSLYPGEPGANRPPDRAIQKFNLFPPVKQYEMFVRPFQHLFHPDLMQPSTIWGYGNAAGQTFSPGPTFRARYGDPIVVRIHNNLPDGFPGNDGFGIPQTTTHLHNFHTAPESDGGPIMFYDTGRYLDHHYALALAGGDPREALGQLWYHDHRADFTSQNVYKGLAGHFLIYDDRDSNNETDKSPSAFHLPSGQFDVPLMVADKQFDPMTHQLVFNPFNLDGFLGEHVTVNGAVTPYMNVLARKYRFRIVNIGPSRIYTFKTCE
;
A
#
# COMPACT_ATOMS: atom_id res chain seq x y z
N MET A 1 37.43 -23.72 13.07
CA MET A 1 36.63 -22.59 12.56
C MET A 1 37.45 -21.99 11.43
N SER A 2 36.97 -22.04 10.18
CA SER A 2 37.79 -21.67 9.02
C SER A 2 38.04 -20.16 8.99
N SER A 3 39.22 -19.79 8.49
CA SER A 3 39.74 -18.43 8.32
C SER A 3 39.07 -17.65 7.17
N ASP A 4 37.92 -18.09 6.67
CA ASP A 4 37.32 -17.60 5.43
C ASP A 4 36.08 -16.71 5.63
N ALA A 5 35.77 -16.32 6.87
CA ALA A 5 34.77 -15.29 7.12
C ALA A 5 35.36 -13.90 6.84
N LYS A 6 35.43 -13.52 5.57
CA LYS A 6 35.56 -12.10 5.22
C LYS A 6 34.23 -11.41 5.56
N ALA A 7 34.28 -10.48 6.50
CA ALA A 7 33.20 -9.52 6.69
C ALA A 7 32.97 -8.80 5.35
N VAL A 8 31.81 -9.03 4.75
CA VAL A 8 31.33 -8.22 3.63
C VAL A 8 31.05 -6.83 4.22
N PRO A 9 31.57 -5.73 3.65
CA PRO A 9 31.25 -4.41 4.15
C PRO A 9 29.74 -4.20 3.97
N THR A 10 28.98 -4.26 5.05
CA THR A 10 27.55 -3.93 5.12
C THR A 10 27.40 -2.41 5.23
N VAL A 11 27.95 -1.73 4.23
CA VAL A 11 27.56 -0.39 3.86
C VAL A 11 27.61 -0.45 2.36
N ASP A 12 26.45 -0.42 1.70
CA ASP A 12 26.43 -0.07 0.29
C ASP A 12 26.85 1.41 0.27
N THR A 13 28.17 1.66 0.20
CA THR A 13 28.79 2.98 0.37
C THR A 13 28.16 4.01 -0.55
N ASP A 14 27.60 3.53 -1.65
CA ASP A 14 26.90 4.29 -2.67
C ASP A 14 25.57 4.83 -2.16
N ILE A 15 24.81 4.11 -1.32
CA ILE A 15 23.57 4.59 -0.70
C ILE A 15 23.89 5.70 0.31
N LEU A 16 24.80 5.45 1.25
CA LEU A 16 25.15 6.40 2.28
C LEU A 16 25.77 7.67 1.68
N ALA A 17 26.66 7.51 0.70
CA ALA A 17 27.24 8.63 -0.04
C ALA A 17 26.13 9.41 -0.76
N ASN A 18 25.20 8.74 -1.44
CA ASN A 18 24.10 9.40 -2.13
C ASN A 18 23.18 10.17 -1.18
N PHE A 19 22.90 9.67 0.02
CA PHE A 19 22.17 10.43 1.05
C PHE A 19 22.93 11.69 1.49
N VAL A 20 24.24 11.58 1.71
CA VAL A 20 25.09 12.71 2.09
C VAL A 20 25.14 13.75 0.97
N CYS A 21 25.39 13.36 -0.27
CA CYS A 21 25.40 14.28 -1.41
C CYS A 21 24.03 14.93 -1.63
N LEU A 22 22.93 14.18 -1.53
CA LEU A 22 21.59 14.75 -1.72
C LEU A 22 21.31 15.82 -0.66
N ARG A 23 21.69 15.55 0.60
CA ARG A 23 21.57 16.51 1.71
C ARG A 23 22.42 17.75 1.49
N GLU A 24 23.65 17.61 1.01
CA GLU A 24 24.62 18.71 0.95
C GLU A 24 24.55 19.52 -0.35
N THR A 25 24.16 18.88 -1.45
CA THR A 25 24.25 19.47 -2.80
C THR A 25 22.92 19.50 -3.54
N GLY A 26 21.89 18.81 -3.02
CA GLY A 26 20.64 18.56 -3.75
C GLY A 26 20.77 17.56 -4.89
N GLN A 27 21.91 16.89 -5.04
CA GLN A 27 22.21 15.93 -6.12
C GLN A 27 22.84 14.65 -5.56
N PHE A 28 22.75 13.55 -6.31
CA PHE A 28 23.37 12.26 -5.97
C PHE A 28 24.89 12.27 -6.26
N CYS A 29 25.71 11.56 -5.46
CA CYS A 29 27.15 11.43 -5.69
C CYS A 29 27.45 10.60 -6.95
N GLN A 30 26.71 9.50 -7.12
CA GLN A 30 26.70 8.71 -8.35
C GLN A 30 25.25 8.48 -8.73
N VAL A 31 24.87 8.92 -9.92
CA VAL A 31 23.57 8.60 -10.50
C VAL A 31 23.67 7.15 -11.00
N PRO A 32 22.94 6.18 -10.39
CA PRO A 32 22.94 4.82 -10.91
C PRO A 32 22.47 4.87 -12.36
N LYS A 33 23.24 4.27 -13.27
CA LYS A 33 22.87 4.20 -14.67
C LYS A 33 21.67 3.26 -14.77
N LEU A 34 20.48 3.83 -14.77
CA LEU A 34 19.24 3.08 -14.92
C LEU A 34 19.29 2.34 -16.26
N ALA A 35 19.13 1.02 -16.25
CA ALA A 35 18.88 0.27 -17.47
C ALA A 35 17.44 0.57 -17.91
N LEU A 36 17.25 1.67 -18.64
CA LEU A 36 15.96 1.97 -19.27
C LEU A 36 15.69 0.87 -20.30
N THR A 37 14.81 -0.03 -19.90
CA THR A 37 14.34 -1.11 -20.74
C THR A 37 13.30 -0.56 -21.73
N PRO A 38 13.18 -1.14 -22.94
CA PRO A 38 12.25 -0.61 -23.94
C PRO A 38 10.82 -0.58 -23.40
N PHE A 39 10.07 0.46 -23.75
CA PHE A 39 8.67 0.61 -23.37
C PHE A 39 7.78 -0.33 -24.21
N VAL A 40 7.62 -1.58 -23.78
CA VAL A 40 6.90 -2.61 -24.56
C VAL A 40 5.49 -2.90 -24.07
N GLN A 41 5.14 -2.49 -22.85
CA GLN A 41 3.83 -2.75 -22.27
C GLN A 41 3.13 -1.46 -21.83
N ALA A 42 1.81 -1.44 -21.98
CA ALA A 42 0.99 -0.32 -21.54
C ALA A 42 0.99 -0.20 -20.00
N LEU A 43 0.86 1.02 -19.49
CA LEU A 43 0.74 1.33 -18.08
C LEU A 43 -0.48 0.61 -17.49
N PRO A 44 -0.30 -0.32 -16.53
CA PRO A 44 -1.41 -0.88 -15.78
C PRO A 44 -2.03 0.22 -14.92
N LEU A 45 -3.36 0.34 -14.93
CA LEU A 45 -4.05 1.23 -14.01
C LEU A 45 -4.73 0.39 -12.92
N PRO A 46 -4.50 0.70 -11.63
CA PRO A 46 -5.22 0.02 -10.56
C PRO A 46 -6.73 0.26 -10.69
N PRO A 47 -7.57 -0.75 -10.40
CA PRO A 47 -9.02 -0.61 -10.50
C PRO A 47 -9.56 0.37 -9.46
N ASP A 48 -10.76 0.89 -9.69
CA ASP A 48 -11.46 1.73 -8.70
C ASP A 48 -12.09 0.87 -7.61
N ALA A 49 -11.87 1.22 -6.34
CA ALA A 49 -12.38 0.45 -5.20
C ALA A 49 -13.92 0.37 -5.18
N ASP A 50 -14.64 1.41 -5.62
CA ASP A 50 -16.11 1.41 -5.71
C ASP A 50 -16.62 0.37 -6.73
N GLN A 51 -15.78 -0.05 -7.69
CA GLN A 51 -16.15 -1.01 -8.73
C GLN A 51 -15.82 -2.44 -8.36
N VAL A 52 -14.75 -2.68 -7.59
CA VAL A 52 -14.22 -4.03 -7.38
C VAL A 52 -14.38 -4.58 -5.97
N VAL A 53 -14.42 -3.73 -4.93
CA VAL A 53 -14.41 -4.16 -3.52
C VAL A 53 -15.51 -3.53 -2.67
N ARG A 54 -16.35 -2.64 -3.24
CA ARG A 54 -17.49 -2.08 -2.52
C ARG A 54 -18.59 -3.12 -2.36
N VAL A 55 -19.14 -3.20 -1.15
CA VAL A 55 -20.27 -4.06 -0.80
C VAL A 55 -21.45 -3.23 -0.29
N SER A 56 -22.66 -3.79 -0.40
CA SER A 56 -23.86 -3.15 0.15
C SER A 56 -23.92 -3.24 1.66
N VAL A 57 -23.50 -4.37 2.22
CA VAL A 57 -23.42 -4.61 3.66
C VAL A 57 -22.33 -5.65 3.94
N LEU A 58 -21.55 -5.43 5.00
CA LEU A 58 -20.61 -6.42 5.51
C LEU A 58 -21.36 -7.54 6.26
N SER A 59 -20.96 -8.78 6.01
CA SER A 59 -21.50 -9.95 6.68
C SER A 59 -20.37 -10.77 7.30
N PRO A 60 -20.31 -10.92 8.64
CA PRO A 60 -21.21 -10.31 9.62
C PRO A 60 -21.05 -8.77 9.65
N PRO A 61 -22.05 -8.03 10.18
CA PRO A 61 -21.93 -6.58 10.35
C PRO A 61 -20.69 -6.20 11.16
N VAL A 62 -20.23 -4.96 10.96
CA VAL A 62 -19.14 -4.38 11.76
C VAL A 62 -19.53 -4.40 13.23
N ASP A 63 -18.62 -4.85 14.08
CA ASP A 63 -18.76 -4.71 15.53
C ASP A 63 -17.75 -3.66 16.01
N PRO A 64 -18.22 -2.48 16.43
CA PRO A 64 -17.34 -1.43 16.95
C PRO A 64 -16.50 -1.84 18.18
N ASN A 65 -16.85 -2.95 18.84
CA ASN A 65 -16.18 -3.42 20.04
C ASN A 65 -15.22 -4.57 19.78
N ASP A 66 -15.23 -5.15 18.57
CA ASP A 66 -14.38 -6.27 18.21
C ASP A 66 -13.84 -6.06 16.80
N ASN A 67 -12.61 -5.56 16.73
CA ASN A 67 -12.00 -5.15 15.49
C ASN A 67 -11.24 -6.28 14.78
N CYS A 68 -10.96 -7.42 15.44
CA CYS A 68 -10.18 -8.51 14.84
C CYS A 68 -10.81 -9.87 15.07
N LYS A 69 -11.31 -10.45 13.98
CA LYS A 69 -12.15 -11.64 14.00
C LYS A 69 -11.51 -12.74 13.17
N ALA A 70 -11.61 -13.97 13.66
CA ALA A 70 -11.32 -15.15 12.84
C ALA A 70 -12.51 -15.43 11.91
N GLU A 71 -12.22 -15.78 10.66
CA GLU A 71 -13.23 -16.26 9.72
C GLU A 71 -13.87 -17.57 10.22
N ASN A 72 -13.07 -18.43 10.87
CA ASN A 72 -13.50 -19.70 11.48
C ASN A 72 -12.81 -19.88 12.85
N PRO A 73 -13.33 -19.27 13.94
CA PRO A 73 -12.67 -19.33 15.24
C PRO A 73 -12.68 -20.76 15.82
N PRO A 74 -11.54 -21.30 16.28
CA PRO A 74 -11.53 -22.54 17.05
C PRO A 74 -12.26 -22.34 18.39
N PRO A 75 -12.91 -23.37 18.95
CA PRO A 75 -13.58 -23.27 20.24
C PRO A 75 -12.60 -22.84 21.34
N GLY A 76 -12.88 -21.69 21.98
CA GLY A 76 -12.12 -21.20 23.14
C GLY A 76 -11.01 -20.19 22.83
N ASP A 77 -10.77 -19.83 21.56
CA ASP A 77 -9.77 -18.81 21.20
C ASP A 77 -10.21 -17.90 20.02
N PRO A 78 -11.21 -17.03 20.22
CA PRO A 78 -11.68 -16.12 19.17
C PRO A 78 -10.61 -15.09 18.74
N HIS A 79 -9.64 -14.79 19.61
CA HIS A 79 -8.66 -13.71 19.42
C HIS A 79 -7.20 -14.18 19.18
N GLY A 80 -6.89 -15.47 19.29
CA GLY A 80 -5.54 -16.01 19.12
C GLY A 80 -4.96 -15.80 17.73
N GLY A 81 -3.86 -15.06 17.66
CA GLY A 81 -3.28 -14.63 16.38
C GLY A 81 -3.68 -13.22 15.95
N CYS A 82 -4.42 -12.49 16.78
CA CYS A 82 -4.46 -11.03 16.75
C CYS A 82 -3.43 -10.50 17.77
N SER A 83 -2.35 -9.88 17.34
CA SER A 83 -1.49 -9.10 18.22
C SER A 83 -2.07 -7.70 18.29
N LEU A 84 -2.96 -7.40 19.24
CA LEU A 84 -3.59 -6.08 19.40
C LEU A 84 -3.37 -5.64 20.85
N TYR A 85 -2.84 -4.43 21.05
CA TYR A 85 -2.47 -3.80 22.34
C TYR A 85 -1.95 -4.72 23.48
N PRO A 86 -0.64 -4.64 23.85
CA PRO A 86 -0.13 -5.38 25.01
C PRO A 86 -0.84 -4.93 26.30
N GLY A 87 -1.53 -5.87 26.97
CA GLY A 87 -2.17 -5.65 28.28
C GLY A 87 -3.69 -5.46 28.27
N GLU A 88 -4.34 -5.41 27.10
CA GLU A 88 -5.80 -5.45 26.99
C GLU A 88 -6.20 -6.67 26.14
N PRO A 89 -6.76 -7.75 26.72
CA PRO A 89 -7.15 -8.92 25.95
C PRO A 89 -8.30 -8.56 25.01
N GLY A 90 -7.96 -8.49 23.72
CA GLY A 90 -8.83 -8.13 22.61
C GLY A 90 -8.64 -6.67 22.21
N ALA A 91 -8.92 -6.36 20.93
CA ALA A 91 -9.21 -4.99 20.49
C ALA A 91 -10.47 -4.37 21.16
N ASN A 92 -10.92 -4.98 22.25
CA ASN A 92 -12.09 -4.67 23.04
C ASN A 92 -11.73 -3.56 24.02
N ARG A 93 -11.45 -2.37 23.50
CA ARG A 93 -11.85 -1.20 24.29
C ARG A 93 -13.36 -1.32 24.46
N PRO A 94 -13.90 -1.29 25.69
CA PRO A 94 -15.34 -1.24 25.87
C PRO A 94 -15.92 -0.07 25.06
N PRO A 95 -17.20 -0.11 24.64
CA PRO A 95 -17.77 0.85 23.68
C PRO A 95 -17.60 2.32 24.06
N ASP A 96 -17.41 2.62 25.34
CA ASP A 96 -17.13 3.95 25.90
C ASP A 96 -15.66 4.41 25.71
N ARG A 97 -14.76 3.50 25.35
CA ARG A 97 -13.32 3.72 25.13
C ARG A 97 -12.88 3.53 23.68
N ALA A 98 -13.67 2.87 22.82
CA ALA A 98 -13.36 2.76 21.40
C ALA A 98 -13.37 4.16 20.75
N ILE A 99 -12.22 4.59 20.21
CA ILE A 99 -12.07 5.97 19.68
C ILE A 99 -12.28 6.10 18.17
N GLN A 100 -12.70 5.02 17.51
CA GLN A 100 -13.19 5.04 16.13
C GLN A 100 -14.46 5.91 15.97
N LYS A 101 -15.25 6.09 17.04
CA LYS A 101 -16.42 6.99 17.05
C LYS A 101 -17.44 6.67 15.95
N PHE A 102 -17.73 5.39 15.70
CA PHE A 102 -18.74 4.93 14.74
C PHE A 102 -20.11 5.64 14.87
N ASN A 103 -20.52 5.98 16.10
CA ASN A 103 -21.78 6.71 16.34
C ASN A 103 -21.76 8.15 15.81
N LEU A 104 -20.60 8.80 15.79
CA LEU A 104 -20.44 10.16 15.26
C LEU A 104 -20.15 10.16 13.75
N PHE A 105 -19.54 9.10 13.25
CA PHE A 105 -19.14 8.94 11.86
C PHE A 105 -19.67 7.62 11.29
N PRO A 106 -21.01 7.46 11.15
CA PRO A 106 -21.59 6.23 10.64
C PRO A 106 -21.12 5.98 9.19
N PRO A 107 -20.60 4.79 8.85
CA PRO A 107 -20.14 4.50 7.51
C PRO A 107 -21.25 4.63 6.46
N VAL A 108 -21.03 5.45 5.44
CA VAL A 108 -21.92 5.59 4.28
C VAL A 108 -21.52 4.66 3.13
N LYS A 109 -20.28 4.16 3.13
CA LYS A 109 -19.80 3.09 2.24
C LYS A 109 -19.05 2.02 3.01
N GLN A 110 -19.15 0.79 2.52
CA GLN A 110 -18.50 -0.38 3.08
C GLN A 110 -17.71 -1.10 1.99
N TYR A 111 -16.53 -1.58 2.33
CA TYR A 111 -15.63 -2.27 1.41
C TYR A 111 -15.13 -3.56 2.06
N GLU A 112 -14.90 -4.57 1.23
CA GLU A 112 -14.37 -5.86 1.65
C GLU A 112 -13.22 -6.25 0.71
N MET A 113 -12.01 -6.31 1.26
CA MET A 113 -10.77 -6.63 0.55
C MET A 113 -10.16 -7.90 1.11
N PHE A 114 -9.46 -8.64 0.25
CA PHE A 114 -8.82 -9.89 0.61
C PHE A 114 -7.35 -9.87 0.21
N VAL A 115 -6.46 -9.98 1.18
CA VAL A 115 -5.02 -10.07 0.98
C VAL A 115 -4.66 -11.48 0.57
N ARG A 116 -4.12 -11.66 -0.65
CA ARG A 116 -3.88 -12.98 -1.25
C ARG A 116 -2.60 -13.01 -2.10
N PRO A 117 -1.97 -14.18 -2.24
CA PRO A 117 -0.95 -14.39 -3.27
C PRO A 117 -1.57 -14.47 -4.66
N PHE A 118 -0.85 -13.98 -5.68
CA PHE A 118 -1.17 -14.20 -7.08
C PHE A 118 0.08 -14.14 -7.96
N GLN A 119 0.01 -14.71 -9.16
CA GLN A 119 1.10 -14.63 -10.14
C GLN A 119 1.07 -13.28 -10.86
N HIS A 120 2.20 -12.58 -10.85
CA HIS A 120 2.37 -11.31 -11.55
C HIS A 120 3.57 -11.34 -12.48
N LEU A 121 3.37 -10.83 -13.70
CA LEU A 121 4.41 -10.71 -14.71
C LEU A 121 4.81 -9.24 -14.85
N PHE A 122 6.00 -8.89 -14.37
CA PHE A 122 6.48 -7.51 -14.36
C PHE A 122 6.91 -6.99 -15.73
N HIS A 123 7.36 -7.87 -16.62
CA HIS A 123 7.74 -7.55 -18.00
C HIS A 123 7.64 -8.80 -18.86
N PRO A 124 7.00 -8.75 -20.05
CA PRO A 124 6.72 -9.94 -20.87
C PRO A 124 7.98 -10.68 -21.36
N ASP A 125 9.04 -9.93 -21.71
CA ASP A 125 10.23 -10.53 -22.33
C ASP A 125 11.41 -10.77 -21.39
N LEU A 126 11.41 -10.16 -20.21
CA LEU A 126 12.60 -10.09 -19.34
C LEU A 126 12.43 -10.92 -18.07
N MET A 127 11.19 -11.02 -17.58
CA MET A 127 10.90 -11.59 -16.28
C MET A 127 10.04 -12.84 -16.42
N GLN A 128 10.13 -13.72 -15.43
CA GLN A 128 9.18 -14.81 -15.26
C GLN A 128 8.07 -14.40 -14.28
N PRO A 129 6.87 -15.01 -14.37
CA PRO A 129 5.83 -14.81 -13.38
C PRO A 129 6.38 -15.05 -11.96
N SER A 130 6.10 -14.09 -11.09
CA SER A 130 6.50 -14.12 -9.68
C SER A 130 5.25 -14.17 -8.81
N THR A 131 5.28 -14.96 -7.75
CA THR A 131 4.24 -14.91 -6.73
C THR A 131 4.42 -13.63 -5.91
N ILE A 132 3.46 -12.73 -6.04
CA ILE A 132 3.40 -11.49 -5.27
C ILE A 132 2.10 -11.44 -4.49
N TRP A 133 1.93 -10.43 -3.65
CA TRP A 133 0.74 -10.24 -2.85
C TRP A 133 -0.03 -9.00 -3.29
N GLY A 134 -1.33 -9.04 -3.13
CA GLY A 134 -2.18 -7.91 -3.48
C GLY A 134 -3.48 -7.91 -2.69
N TYR A 135 -4.26 -6.87 -2.95
CA TYR A 135 -5.60 -6.72 -2.42
C TYR A 135 -6.59 -7.13 -3.50
N GLY A 136 -7.52 -8.02 -3.15
CA GLY A 136 -8.49 -8.58 -4.06
C GLY A 136 -9.93 -8.48 -3.56
N ASN A 137 -10.85 -9.00 -4.36
CA ASN A 137 -12.28 -9.08 -4.05
C ASN A 137 -12.71 -10.51 -3.69
N ALA A 138 -13.95 -10.68 -3.23
CA ALA A 138 -14.48 -11.99 -2.86
C ALA A 138 -14.48 -13.00 -4.01
N ALA A 139 -14.54 -12.54 -5.27
CA ALA A 139 -14.50 -13.38 -6.47
C ALA A 139 -13.10 -13.91 -6.84
N GLY A 140 -12.07 -13.54 -6.08
CA GLY A 140 -10.69 -14.04 -6.27
C GLY A 140 -9.85 -13.21 -7.24
N GLN A 141 -10.35 -12.08 -7.75
CA GLN A 141 -9.52 -11.13 -8.50
C GLN A 141 -8.62 -10.39 -7.52
N THR A 142 -7.31 -10.37 -7.78
CA THR A 142 -6.30 -9.75 -6.90
C THR A 142 -5.47 -8.76 -7.70
N PHE A 143 -5.15 -7.61 -7.10
CA PHE A 143 -4.47 -6.51 -7.77
C PHE A 143 -3.25 -6.04 -6.97
N SER A 144 -2.16 -5.72 -7.68
CA SER A 144 -1.04 -4.96 -7.15
C SER A 144 -0.55 -3.96 -8.22
N PRO A 145 -0.62 -2.63 -7.97
CA PRO A 145 -1.17 -1.99 -6.77
C PRO A 145 -2.63 -2.37 -6.49
N GLY A 146 -3.01 -2.29 -5.22
CA GLY A 146 -4.38 -2.55 -4.78
C GLY A 146 -5.39 -1.53 -5.36
N PRO A 147 -6.70 -1.81 -5.24
CA PRO A 147 -7.75 -0.89 -5.71
C PRO A 147 -7.56 0.53 -5.19
N THR A 148 -7.77 1.52 -6.05
CA THR A 148 -7.68 2.94 -5.70
C THR A 148 -8.97 3.41 -5.07
N PHE A 149 -8.91 3.86 -3.82
CA PHE A 149 -10.03 4.51 -3.16
C PHE A 149 -10.16 5.95 -3.66
N ARG A 150 -11.41 6.34 -3.97
CA ARG A 150 -11.80 7.73 -4.27
C ARG A 150 -12.86 8.15 -3.25
N ALA A 151 -12.37 8.64 -2.12
CA ALA A 151 -13.17 9.03 -0.97
C ALA A 151 -13.46 10.53 -0.98
N ARG A 152 -14.43 10.96 -0.18
CA ARG A 152 -14.78 12.36 0.01
C ARG A 152 -14.82 12.69 1.49
N TYR A 153 -14.28 13.85 1.88
CA TYR A 153 -14.43 14.33 3.25
C TYR A 153 -15.91 14.47 3.60
N GLY A 154 -16.30 14.02 4.78
CA GLY A 154 -17.69 13.98 5.25
C GLY A 154 -18.46 12.70 4.92
N ASP A 155 -17.86 11.77 4.17
CA ASP A 155 -18.44 10.46 3.84
C ASP A 155 -17.67 9.34 4.54
N PRO A 156 -17.90 9.06 5.86
CA PRO A 156 -17.17 8.00 6.56
C PRO A 156 -17.29 6.64 5.87
N ILE A 157 -16.22 5.85 5.93
CA ILE A 157 -16.20 4.51 5.35
C ILE A 157 -15.69 3.47 6.34
N VAL A 158 -16.00 2.21 6.06
CA VAL A 158 -15.36 1.07 6.69
C VAL A 158 -14.79 0.13 5.62
N VAL A 159 -13.57 -0.36 5.86
CA VAL A 159 -12.86 -1.28 4.98
C VAL A 159 -12.50 -2.52 5.79
N ARG A 160 -13.20 -3.63 5.52
CA ARG A 160 -12.83 -4.95 6.04
C ARG A 160 -11.70 -5.51 5.20
N ILE A 161 -10.59 -5.87 5.84
CA ILE A 161 -9.43 -6.45 5.17
C ILE A 161 -9.21 -7.85 5.74
N HIS A 162 -9.39 -8.86 4.90
CA HIS A 162 -9.14 -10.26 5.23
C HIS A 162 -7.70 -10.63 4.91
N ASN A 163 -7.04 -11.37 5.79
CA ASN A 163 -5.75 -12.00 5.55
C ASN A 163 -5.98 -13.44 5.07
N ASN A 164 -5.90 -13.65 3.75
CA ASN A 164 -6.00 -14.97 3.11
C ASN A 164 -4.65 -15.36 2.47
N LEU A 165 -3.55 -14.96 3.11
CA LEU A 165 -2.22 -15.42 2.77
C LEU A 165 -2.05 -16.90 3.17
N PRO A 166 -1.09 -17.63 2.61
CA PRO A 166 -0.83 -19.02 3.01
C PRO A 166 -0.18 -19.08 4.40
N ASP A 167 -0.54 -20.09 5.19
CA ASP A 167 0.09 -20.35 6.49
C ASP A 167 1.58 -20.74 6.36
N GLY A 168 2.38 -20.33 7.35
CA GLY A 168 3.75 -20.81 7.56
C GLY A 168 4.88 -19.95 7.00
N PHE A 169 6.10 -20.20 7.49
CA PHE A 169 7.34 -19.57 7.03
C PHE A 169 8.36 -20.64 6.57
N PRO A 170 9.03 -20.47 5.41
CA PRO A 170 8.77 -19.50 4.36
C PRO A 170 7.69 -20.06 3.42
N GLY A 171 6.40 -19.96 3.78
CA GLY A 171 5.28 -20.34 2.90
C GLY A 171 5.04 -19.35 1.74
N ASN A 172 6.08 -18.63 1.30
CA ASN A 172 5.95 -17.35 0.60
C ASN A 172 7.05 -17.09 -0.44
N ASP A 173 7.48 -18.10 -1.20
CA ASP A 173 8.42 -17.92 -2.34
C ASP A 173 9.62 -16.98 -2.05
N GLY A 174 10.24 -17.14 -0.87
CA GLY A 174 11.56 -16.57 -0.55
C GLY A 174 11.64 -15.43 0.49
N PHE A 175 10.61 -14.62 0.71
CA PHE A 175 10.65 -13.49 1.68
C PHE A 175 9.24 -13.11 2.15
N GLY A 176 9.07 -12.21 3.13
CA GLY A 176 7.76 -11.75 3.65
C GLY A 176 7.11 -12.69 4.68
N ILE A 177 6.20 -12.17 5.51
CA ILE A 177 5.51 -12.94 6.56
C ILE A 177 3.99 -12.88 6.37
N PRO A 178 3.24 -14.01 6.48
CA PRO A 178 1.79 -14.06 6.25
C PRO A 178 0.98 -13.47 7.42
N GLN A 179 1.47 -12.38 7.98
CA GLN A 179 0.84 -11.51 8.96
C GLN A 179 0.77 -10.12 8.37
N THR A 180 -0.33 -9.41 8.60
CA THR A 180 -0.52 -8.08 8.01
C THR A 180 -1.19 -7.12 8.97
N THR A 181 -0.94 -5.84 8.75
CA THR A 181 -1.73 -4.73 9.28
C THR A 181 -1.65 -3.60 8.28
N THR A 182 -2.78 -3.00 7.90
CA THR A 182 -2.81 -2.00 6.84
C THR A 182 -2.83 -0.60 7.44
N HIS A 183 -1.82 0.20 7.13
CA HIS A 183 -1.75 1.61 7.51
C HIS A 183 -2.27 2.50 6.39
N LEU A 184 -3.17 3.43 6.72
CA LEU A 184 -3.56 4.52 5.82
C LEU A 184 -2.64 5.71 6.06
N HIS A 185 -1.61 5.81 5.22
CA HIS A 185 -0.51 6.74 5.43
C HIS A 185 -0.96 8.20 5.40
N ASN A 186 -0.56 8.95 6.44
CA ASN A 186 -0.87 10.36 6.71
C ASN A 186 -2.27 10.66 7.25
N PHE A 187 -3.24 9.73 7.19
CA PHE A 187 -4.60 10.06 7.63
C PHE A 187 -4.72 10.11 9.15
N HIS A 188 -5.43 11.12 9.68
CA HIS A 188 -5.72 11.20 11.11
C HIS A 188 -6.91 10.29 11.43
N THR A 189 -6.61 9.07 11.88
CA THR A 189 -7.62 8.07 12.24
C THR A 189 -7.46 7.58 13.67
N ALA A 190 -8.48 6.84 14.13
CA ALA A 190 -8.40 6.15 15.39
C ALA A 190 -7.28 5.08 15.35
N PRO A 191 -6.48 4.93 16.40
CA PRO A 191 -5.41 3.94 16.49
C PRO A 191 -5.85 2.51 16.10
N GLU A 192 -7.08 2.11 16.44
CA GLU A 192 -7.66 0.83 16.10
C GLU A 192 -7.78 0.60 14.58
N SER A 193 -7.90 1.68 13.79
CA SER A 193 -7.95 1.66 12.32
C SER A 193 -6.62 2.11 11.66
N ASP A 194 -5.63 2.53 12.45
CA ASP A 194 -4.42 3.19 11.96
C ASP A 194 -3.41 2.20 11.37
N GLY A 195 -3.47 0.92 11.75
CA GLY A 195 -2.51 -0.09 11.27
C GLY A 195 -1.15 0.00 11.97
N GLY A 196 -1.14 0.26 13.28
CA GLY A 196 0.10 0.34 14.03
C GLY A 196 0.93 -0.96 13.91
N PRO A 197 2.27 -0.88 13.90
CA PRO A 197 3.11 -1.95 13.38
C PRO A 197 3.09 -3.26 14.16
N ILE A 198 2.79 -3.19 15.44
CA ILE A 198 2.64 -4.35 16.33
C ILE A 198 1.19 -4.82 16.43
N MET A 199 0.27 -4.15 15.70
CA MET A 199 -1.17 -4.42 15.64
C MET A 199 -1.53 -5.27 14.41
N PHE A 200 -0.91 -6.44 14.28
CA PHE A 200 -1.07 -7.33 13.13
C PHE A 200 -1.89 -8.57 13.46
N TYR A 201 -2.41 -9.20 12.41
CA TYR A 201 -3.23 -10.39 12.51
C TYR A 201 -2.77 -11.49 11.55
N ASP A 202 -2.92 -12.73 12.01
CA ASP A 202 -2.58 -13.94 11.29
C ASP A 202 -3.54 -14.22 10.11
N THR A 203 -3.17 -15.21 9.31
CA THR A 203 -4.01 -15.76 8.24
C THR A 203 -5.35 -16.27 8.77
N GLY A 204 -6.41 -16.15 7.96
CA GLY A 204 -7.77 -16.57 8.30
C GLY A 204 -8.50 -15.59 9.22
N ARG A 205 -7.99 -14.36 9.36
CA ARG A 205 -8.57 -13.29 10.17
C ARG A 205 -8.82 -12.04 9.33
N TYR A 206 -9.66 -11.15 9.81
CA TYR A 206 -9.88 -9.84 9.20
C TYR A 206 -9.91 -8.71 10.24
N LEU A 207 -9.63 -7.49 9.77
CA LEU A 207 -9.75 -6.25 10.53
C LEU A 207 -10.73 -5.27 9.86
N ASP A 208 -11.56 -4.58 10.65
CA ASP A 208 -12.48 -3.54 10.18
C ASP A 208 -11.87 -2.13 10.36
N HIS A 209 -11.23 -1.61 9.31
CA HIS A 209 -10.69 -0.24 9.34
C HIS A 209 -11.80 0.78 9.12
N HIS A 210 -12.18 1.49 10.18
CA HIS A 210 -13.09 2.63 10.11
C HIS A 210 -12.33 3.93 9.88
N TYR A 211 -12.64 4.61 8.78
CA TYR A 211 -12.08 5.92 8.44
C TYR A 211 -13.20 6.95 8.49
N ALA A 212 -13.11 7.86 9.48
CA ALA A 212 -14.10 8.91 9.70
C ALA A 212 -14.19 9.90 8.53
N LEU A 213 -13.13 10.00 7.70
CA LEU A 213 -13.02 10.97 6.59
C LEU A 213 -13.42 12.39 7.03
N ALA A 214 -12.99 12.75 8.24
CA ALA A 214 -13.17 14.06 8.83
C ALA A 214 -11.83 14.81 8.85
N LEU A 215 -11.90 16.14 8.82
CA LEU A 215 -10.73 17.00 8.94
C LEU A 215 -10.11 16.87 10.34
N ALA A 216 -8.78 16.78 10.42
CA ALA A 216 -8.09 16.72 11.70
C ALA A 216 -8.39 18.00 12.51
N GLY A 217 -8.91 17.82 13.72
CA GLY A 217 -9.37 18.93 14.57
C GLY A 217 -10.49 19.80 13.98
N GLY A 218 -11.13 19.36 12.88
CA GLY A 218 -12.09 20.19 12.13
C GLY A 218 -11.46 21.34 11.34
N ASP A 219 -10.14 21.32 11.12
CA ASP A 219 -9.41 22.39 10.44
C ASP A 219 -9.34 22.14 8.92
N PRO A 220 -9.93 23.02 8.07
CA PRO A 220 -9.84 22.90 6.61
C PRO A 220 -8.41 22.98 6.03
N ARG A 221 -7.42 23.43 6.81
CA ARG A 221 -6.00 23.44 6.41
C ARG A 221 -5.36 22.06 6.49
N GLU A 222 -5.96 21.15 7.23
CA GLU A 222 -5.55 19.75 7.39
C GLU A 222 -6.20 18.84 6.34
N ALA A 223 -6.83 19.41 5.31
CA ALA A 223 -7.37 18.65 4.19
C ALA A 223 -6.23 18.04 3.36
N LEU A 224 -6.29 16.73 3.15
CA LEU A 224 -5.34 15.93 2.39
C LEU A 224 -5.99 15.48 1.06
N GLY A 225 -5.21 15.43 -0.02
CA GLY A 225 -5.73 15.09 -1.36
C GLY A 225 -5.20 13.80 -1.99
N GLN A 226 -4.05 13.31 -1.53
CA GLN A 226 -3.44 12.06 -1.99
C GLN A 226 -2.79 11.36 -0.81
N LEU A 227 -3.30 10.18 -0.50
CA LEU A 227 -2.76 9.24 0.46
C LEU A 227 -2.54 7.90 -0.24
N TRP A 228 -2.03 6.95 0.52
CA TRP A 228 -1.84 5.58 0.11
C TRP A 228 -1.99 4.68 1.33
N TYR A 229 -2.43 3.45 1.10
CA TYR A 229 -2.49 2.43 2.13
C TYR A 229 -1.47 1.36 1.85
N HIS A 230 -0.87 0.79 2.88
CA HIS A 230 0.16 -0.22 2.74
C HIS A 230 0.27 -1.12 3.96
N ASP A 231 0.88 -2.31 3.80
CA ASP A 231 1.22 -3.14 4.96
C ASP A 231 2.20 -2.41 5.88
N HIS A 232 2.05 -2.62 7.18
CA HIS A 232 2.85 -1.95 8.21
C HIS A 232 3.33 -2.92 9.29
N ARG A 233 3.38 -4.23 9.01
CA ARG A 233 3.80 -5.25 9.99
C ARG A 233 5.24 -5.00 10.43
N ALA A 234 5.48 -4.76 11.73
CA ALA A 234 6.81 -4.61 12.33
C ALA A 234 7.82 -5.62 11.76
N ASP A 235 9.09 -5.27 11.57
CA ASP A 235 10.15 -6.14 11.01
C ASP A 235 9.95 -6.63 9.56
N PHE A 236 8.73 -6.61 9.01
CA PHE A 236 8.40 -7.16 7.69
C PHE A 236 7.72 -6.18 6.73
N THR A 237 7.44 -4.94 7.14
CA THR A 237 6.83 -3.88 6.31
C THR A 237 7.50 -3.80 4.94
N SER A 238 8.82 -3.68 4.90
CA SER A 238 9.57 -3.55 3.64
C SER A 238 9.31 -4.75 2.72
N GLN A 239 9.35 -5.97 3.26
CA GLN A 239 9.12 -7.21 2.53
C GLN A 239 7.69 -7.29 2.00
N ASN A 240 6.69 -7.03 2.85
CA ASN A 240 5.27 -7.15 2.51
C ASN A 240 4.82 -6.08 1.50
N VAL A 241 5.27 -4.83 1.68
CA VAL A 241 5.04 -3.74 0.70
C VAL A 241 5.76 -4.03 -0.60
N TYR A 242 6.99 -4.56 -0.54
CA TYR A 242 7.72 -4.95 -1.74
C TYR A 242 7.07 -6.11 -2.50
N LYS A 243 6.35 -7.01 -1.81
CA LYS A 243 5.46 -7.98 -2.45
C LYS A 243 4.22 -7.38 -3.07
N GLY A 244 3.90 -6.12 -2.84
CA GLY A 244 2.81 -5.46 -3.54
C GLY A 244 1.62 -5.08 -2.68
N LEU A 245 1.72 -5.19 -1.34
CA LEU A 245 0.70 -4.70 -0.41
C LEU A 245 0.73 -3.17 -0.27
N ALA A 246 0.41 -2.47 -1.35
CA ALA A 246 0.20 -1.03 -1.38
C ALA A 246 -0.90 -0.63 -2.38
N GLY A 247 -1.65 0.43 -2.10
CA GLY A 247 -2.67 0.98 -3.00
C GLY A 247 -2.96 2.46 -2.73
N HIS A 248 -3.58 3.14 -3.70
CA HIS A 248 -3.82 4.59 -3.61
C HIS A 248 -5.09 4.87 -2.81
N PHE A 249 -5.07 5.97 -2.06
CA PHE A 249 -6.24 6.48 -1.35
C PHE A 249 -6.37 7.98 -1.62
N LEU A 250 -7.25 8.35 -2.53
CA LEU A 250 -7.47 9.74 -2.93
C LEU A 250 -8.68 10.29 -2.18
N ILE A 251 -8.53 11.44 -1.54
CA ILE A 251 -9.61 12.12 -0.81
C ILE A 251 -9.92 13.43 -1.51
N TYR A 252 -11.20 13.68 -1.73
CA TYR A 252 -11.71 14.85 -2.41
C TYR A 252 -12.56 15.69 -1.45
N ASP A 253 -12.66 16.99 -1.72
CA ASP A 253 -13.48 17.95 -0.97
C ASP A 253 -14.19 18.91 -1.94
N ASP A 254 -14.71 20.02 -1.45
CA ASP A 254 -15.42 20.99 -2.30
C ASP A 254 -14.49 21.85 -3.17
N ARG A 255 -13.18 21.83 -2.89
CA ARG A 255 -12.16 22.52 -3.69
C ARG A 255 -11.55 21.58 -4.72
N ASP A 256 -11.04 20.44 -4.28
CA ASP A 256 -10.63 19.34 -5.16
C ASP A 256 -11.80 18.38 -5.35
N SER A 257 -12.74 18.75 -6.23
CA SER A 257 -14.02 18.04 -6.32
C SER A 257 -14.01 16.74 -7.11
N ASN A 258 -12.85 16.34 -7.66
CA ASN A 258 -12.74 15.28 -8.67
C ASN A 258 -13.58 15.53 -9.93
N ASN A 259 -13.87 16.79 -10.25
CA ASN A 259 -14.63 17.16 -11.43
C ASN A 259 -14.01 18.40 -12.08
N GLU A 260 -13.32 18.22 -13.21
CA GLU A 260 -12.71 19.33 -13.96
C GLU A 260 -13.73 20.34 -14.51
N THR A 261 -15.03 19.98 -14.51
CA THR A 261 -16.14 20.81 -15.02
C THR A 261 -17.05 21.35 -13.90
N ASP A 262 -16.64 21.22 -12.64
CA ASP A 262 -17.35 21.85 -11.52
C ASP A 262 -17.56 23.35 -11.79
N LYS A 263 -18.70 23.89 -11.40
CA LYS A 263 -19.04 25.31 -11.61
C LYS A 263 -18.89 26.12 -10.32
N SER A 264 -18.59 25.45 -9.22
CA SER A 264 -18.45 26.07 -7.91
C SER A 264 -17.26 27.05 -7.94
N PRO A 265 -17.44 28.31 -7.50
CA PRO A 265 -16.36 29.31 -7.57
C PRO A 265 -15.08 28.93 -6.83
N SER A 266 -15.16 28.04 -5.84
CA SER A 266 -14.04 27.58 -5.02
C SER A 266 -13.33 26.33 -5.55
N ALA A 267 -13.85 25.68 -6.60
CA ALA A 267 -13.27 24.45 -7.13
C ALA A 267 -11.98 24.73 -7.92
N PHE A 268 -11.01 23.82 -7.79
CA PHE A 268 -9.71 23.93 -8.45
C PHE A 268 -9.76 23.56 -9.94
N HIS A 269 -10.81 22.88 -10.40
CA HIS A 269 -10.99 22.42 -11.78
C HIS A 269 -9.77 21.64 -12.32
N LEU A 270 -9.15 20.82 -11.46
CA LEU A 270 -8.01 19.99 -11.83
C LEU A 270 -8.45 18.86 -12.77
N PRO A 271 -7.57 18.34 -13.66
CA PRO A 271 -7.88 17.19 -14.50
C PRO A 271 -8.43 16.03 -13.66
N SER A 272 -9.55 15.46 -14.10
CA SER A 272 -10.31 14.44 -13.36
C SER A 272 -10.61 13.20 -14.21
N GLY A 273 -11.18 12.17 -13.59
CA GLY A 273 -11.55 10.92 -14.28
C GLY A 273 -10.31 10.25 -14.91
N GLN A 274 -10.38 9.94 -16.21
CA GLN A 274 -9.26 9.30 -16.94
C GLN A 274 -7.98 10.17 -17.01
N PHE A 275 -8.05 11.45 -16.64
CA PHE A 275 -6.91 12.37 -16.63
C PHE A 275 -6.31 12.57 -15.22
N ASP A 276 -6.89 11.96 -14.18
CA ASP A 276 -6.31 11.87 -12.83
C ASP A 276 -5.73 10.46 -12.62
N VAL A 277 -4.43 10.33 -12.88
CA VAL A 277 -3.76 9.05 -13.12
C VAL A 277 -2.89 8.67 -11.90
N PRO A 278 -3.24 7.59 -11.19
CA PRO A 278 -2.44 7.06 -10.08
C PRO A 278 -1.17 6.34 -10.58
N LEU A 279 -0.01 6.74 -10.04
CA LEU A 279 1.30 6.19 -10.37
C LEU A 279 2.05 5.77 -9.11
N MET A 280 2.12 4.47 -8.86
CA MET A 280 3.00 3.88 -7.84
C MET A 280 4.32 3.50 -8.46
N VAL A 281 5.39 4.16 -8.02
CA VAL A 281 6.75 3.94 -8.50
C VAL A 281 7.52 3.11 -7.49
N ALA A 282 8.16 2.04 -7.95
CA ALA A 282 8.99 1.17 -7.13
C ALA A 282 10.15 0.64 -7.94
N ASP A 283 11.28 0.37 -7.31
CA ASP A 283 12.36 -0.39 -7.91
C ASP A 283 12.30 -1.85 -7.48
N LYS A 284 12.53 -2.75 -8.44
CA LYS A 284 12.48 -4.20 -8.28
C LYS A 284 13.80 -4.84 -8.73
N GLN A 285 14.15 -5.94 -8.07
CA GLN A 285 15.31 -6.78 -8.39
C GLN A 285 14.81 -8.17 -8.72
N PHE A 286 15.42 -8.79 -9.71
CA PHE A 286 15.07 -10.12 -10.15
C PHE A 286 16.29 -11.03 -10.09
N ASP A 287 16.07 -12.28 -9.74
CA ASP A 287 17.14 -13.27 -9.71
C ASP A 287 17.63 -13.54 -11.14
N PRO A 288 18.94 -13.46 -11.42
CA PRO A 288 19.47 -13.57 -12.77
C PRO A 288 19.36 -14.97 -13.38
N MET A 289 19.01 -16.00 -12.60
CA MET A 289 18.85 -17.38 -13.10
C MET A 289 17.39 -17.73 -13.37
N THR A 290 16.50 -17.37 -12.45
CA THR A 290 15.06 -17.68 -12.50
C THR A 290 14.24 -16.55 -13.12
N HIS A 291 14.78 -15.33 -13.14
CA HIS A 291 14.13 -14.09 -13.55
C HIS A 291 12.84 -13.80 -12.76
N GLN A 292 12.76 -14.32 -11.53
CA GLN A 292 11.67 -14.07 -10.60
C GLN A 292 12.07 -13.00 -9.58
N LEU A 293 11.06 -12.34 -9.00
CA LEU A 293 11.25 -11.28 -8.01
C LEU A 293 12.00 -11.80 -6.78
N VAL A 294 13.01 -11.05 -6.34
CA VAL A 294 13.76 -11.35 -5.12
C VAL A 294 13.86 -10.15 -4.19
N PHE A 295 14.08 -10.44 -2.91
CA PHE A 295 14.33 -9.45 -1.89
C PHE A 295 15.38 -9.99 -0.93
N ASN A 296 16.38 -9.16 -0.60
CA ASN A 296 17.40 -9.53 0.39
C ASN A 296 17.10 -8.84 1.72
N PRO A 297 16.54 -9.54 2.73
CA PRO A 297 16.25 -8.95 4.04
C PRO A 297 17.50 -8.63 4.86
N PHE A 298 18.68 -9.07 4.41
CA PHE A 298 19.95 -8.81 5.07
C PHE A 298 20.70 -7.59 4.51
N ASN A 299 20.12 -6.89 3.53
CA ASN A 299 20.61 -5.57 3.12
C ASN A 299 20.12 -4.50 4.11
N LEU A 300 20.83 -4.38 5.23
CA LEU A 300 20.38 -3.55 6.37
C LEU A 300 20.52 -2.04 6.12
N ASP A 301 21.32 -1.61 5.15
CA ASP A 301 21.48 -0.18 4.78
C ASP A 301 20.47 0.30 3.73
N GLY A 302 19.55 -0.58 3.33
CA GLY A 302 18.56 -0.32 2.29
C GLY A 302 18.66 -1.31 1.14
N PHE A 303 17.53 -1.50 0.46
CA PHE A 303 17.41 -2.41 -0.67
C PHE A 303 17.16 -1.61 -1.94
N LEU A 304 17.99 -1.80 -2.96
CA LEU A 304 17.87 -1.14 -4.25
C LEU A 304 17.71 -2.18 -5.35
N GLY A 305 16.68 -2.00 -6.18
CA GLY A 305 16.45 -2.79 -7.39
C GLY A 305 16.91 -2.06 -8.65
N GLU A 306 17.31 -2.81 -9.66
CA GLU A 306 17.80 -2.30 -10.95
C GLU A 306 16.68 -1.93 -11.94
N HIS A 307 15.48 -2.49 -11.77
CA HIS A 307 14.34 -2.25 -12.66
C HIS A 307 13.30 -1.33 -12.02
N VAL A 308 13.03 -0.19 -12.64
CA VAL A 308 11.95 0.70 -12.19
C VAL A 308 10.62 0.23 -12.74
N THR A 309 9.66 0.11 -11.84
CA THR A 309 8.26 -0.24 -12.11
C THR A 309 7.35 0.95 -11.87
N VAL A 310 6.32 1.06 -12.69
CA VAL A 310 5.18 1.96 -12.47
C VAL A 310 3.93 1.10 -12.51
N ASN A 311 3.15 1.12 -11.42
CA ASN A 311 1.98 0.28 -11.23
C ASN A 311 2.25 -1.22 -11.50
N GLY A 312 3.42 -1.71 -11.07
CA GLY A 312 3.81 -3.11 -11.20
C GLY A 312 4.34 -3.52 -12.58
N ALA A 313 4.38 -2.62 -13.56
CA ALA A 313 5.00 -2.88 -14.86
C ALA A 313 6.40 -2.26 -14.92
N VAL A 314 7.41 -2.99 -15.39
CA VAL A 314 8.73 -2.42 -15.71
C VAL A 314 8.58 -1.48 -16.90
N THR A 315 9.05 -0.23 -16.72
CA THR A 315 9.13 0.83 -17.76
C THR A 315 7.94 0.86 -18.74
N PRO A 316 6.70 1.09 -18.28
CA PRO A 316 5.53 1.04 -19.16
C PRO A 316 5.33 2.34 -19.96
N TYR A 317 4.55 2.28 -21.05
CA TYR A 317 4.09 3.47 -21.78
C TYR A 317 2.62 3.79 -21.50
N MET A 318 2.24 5.06 -21.63
CA MET A 318 0.85 5.49 -21.62
C MET A 318 0.60 6.37 -22.86
N ASN A 319 -0.41 6.01 -23.66
CA ASN A 319 -0.86 6.88 -24.76
C ASN A 319 -1.62 8.07 -24.17
N VAL A 320 -1.21 9.28 -24.54
CA VAL A 320 -1.79 10.52 -24.01
C VAL A 320 -2.34 11.39 -25.14
N LEU A 321 -3.45 12.05 -24.85
CA LEU A 321 -3.96 13.18 -25.64
C LEU A 321 -3.12 14.44 -25.38
N ALA A 322 -3.09 15.37 -26.34
CA ALA A 322 -2.47 16.69 -26.17
C ALA A 322 -3.31 17.60 -25.25
N ARG A 323 -3.31 17.32 -23.94
CA ARG A 323 -4.05 18.05 -22.89
C ARG A 323 -3.34 17.95 -21.54
N LYS A 324 -3.90 18.59 -20.51
CA LYS A 324 -3.41 18.50 -19.13
C LYS A 324 -3.83 17.17 -18.48
N TYR A 325 -2.89 16.59 -17.73
CA TYR A 325 -3.07 15.43 -16.87
C TYR A 325 -2.66 15.78 -15.44
N ARG A 326 -3.24 15.08 -14.48
CA ARG A 326 -2.86 15.10 -13.07
C ARG A 326 -2.28 13.72 -12.75
N PHE A 327 -0.97 13.66 -12.52
CA PHE A 327 -0.30 12.42 -12.13
C PHE A 327 -0.16 12.37 -10.59
N ARG A 328 -0.68 11.31 -9.97
CA ARG A 328 -0.60 11.08 -8.51
C ARG A 328 0.56 10.14 -8.24
N ILE A 329 1.75 10.70 -8.08
CA ILE A 329 2.96 9.90 -7.91
C ILE A 329 3.15 9.55 -6.44
N VAL A 330 3.39 8.28 -6.15
CA VAL A 330 3.86 7.81 -4.84
C VAL A 330 5.04 6.87 -5.04
N ASN A 331 6.09 7.06 -4.24
CA ASN A 331 7.22 6.15 -4.20
C ASN A 331 6.96 5.08 -3.15
N ILE A 332 6.82 3.83 -3.58
CA ILE A 332 6.60 2.66 -2.71
C ILE A 332 7.84 1.74 -2.69
N GLY A 333 8.95 2.19 -3.29
CA GLY A 333 10.22 1.48 -3.23
C GLY A 333 10.79 1.46 -1.82
N PRO A 334 11.54 0.41 -1.43
CA PRO A 334 12.00 0.23 -0.07
C PRO A 334 13.05 1.25 0.36
N SER A 335 13.88 1.74 -0.57
CA SER A 335 14.98 2.66 -0.23
C SER A 335 15.36 3.67 -1.31
N ARG A 336 14.94 3.47 -2.57
CA ARG A 336 15.33 4.36 -3.66
C ARG A 336 14.66 5.73 -3.55
N ILE A 337 15.46 6.79 -3.72
CA ILE A 337 14.98 8.16 -3.92
C ILE A 337 14.99 8.46 -5.41
N TYR A 338 13.92 9.07 -5.92
CA TYR A 338 13.76 9.38 -7.33
C TYR A 338 13.88 10.88 -7.60
N THR A 339 14.57 11.23 -8.69
CA THR A 339 14.50 12.55 -9.31
C THR A 339 13.82 12.40 -10.66
N PHE A 340 12.61 12.95 -10.79
CA PHE A 340 11.85 12.91 -12.03
C PHE A 340 12.23 14.08 -12.93
N LYS A 341 12.39 13.80 -14.22
CA LYS A 341 12.59 14.81 -15.28
C LYS A 341 11.87 14.37 -16.53
N THR A 342 11.34 15.33 -17.29
CA THR A 342 10.90 15.08 -18.66
C THR A 342 12.13 14.92 -19.55
N CYS A 343 12.01 14.14 -20.63
CA CYS A 343 13.02 14.16 -21.69
C CYS A 343 13.05 15.57 -22.31
N GLU A 344 14.26 16.06 -22.59
CA GLU A 344 14.48 17.31 -23.32
C GLU A 344 14.24 17.14 -24.82
#